data_AF-A0A0K8RCD2-F1
#
_entry.id   AF-A0A0K8RCD2-F1
#
_cell.length_a   1.000
_cell.length_b   1.000
_cell.length_c   1.000
_cell.angle_alpha   90.00
_cell.angle_beta   90.00
_cell.angle_gamma   90.00
#
_symmetry.space_group_name_H-M   'P 1'
#
loop_
_entity.id
_entity.type
_entity.pdbx_description
1 polymer ?
#
loop_
_entity_poly.entity_id
_entity_poly.type
_entity_poly.pdbx_seq_one_letter_code
_entity_poly.pdbx_strand_id
1 'polypeptide(L)'
;MDRQRPHEVQSSRYCWGDNEASAQISVGGQVGKYVVEVEVFPWSSSDPRNKPFNTTKMGIHPMFENEEGICFIRRQGSNIRCTMQDVIDMTRQEVKAYYSLPPEMRKPL
;
A
#
# COMPACT_ATOMS: atom_id res chain seq x y z
N MET A 1 17.89 8.73 -25.22
CA MET A 1 19.23 8.36 -24.73
C MET A 1 19.32 8.44 -23.21
N ASP A 2 18.84 9.52 -22.56
CA ASP A 2 18.91 9.65 -21.09
C ASP A 2 18.06 8.66 -20.27
N ARG A 3 16.94 8.13 -20.79
CA ARG A 3 16.09 7.16 -20.06
C ARG A 3 16.74 5.81 -19.79
N GLN A 4 17.71 5.42 -20.61
CA GLN A 4 18.50 4.20 -20.39
C GLN A 4 19.79 4.52 -19.63
N ARG A 5 20.04 5.81 -19.35
CA ARG A 5 21.21 6.22 -18.59
C ARG A 5 20.95 5.83 -17.14
N PRO A 6 21.81 5.02 -16.52
CA PRO A 6 21.67 4.66 -15.12
C PRO A 6 21.66 5.93 -14.25
N HIS A 7 20.75 6.01 -13.28
CA HIS A 7 20.62 7.19 -12.43
C HIS A 7 21.77 7.25 -11.40
N GLU A 8 22.27 8.45 -11.09
CA GLU A 8 23.37 8.65 -10.13
C GLU A 8 22.95 8.34 -8.69
N VAL A 9 21.68 8.57 -8.35
CA VAL A 9 21.05 8.23 -7.07
C VAL A 9 19.66 7.68 -7.34
N GLN A 10 19.34 6.47 -6.87
CA GLN A 10 18.02 5.85 -6.96
C GLN A 10 17.54 5.43 -5.58
N SER A 11 16.28 5.72 -5.26
CA SER A 11 15.67 5.21 -4.04
C SER A 11 14.15 5.13 -4.11
N SER A 12 13.59 4.15 -3.41
CA SER A 12 12.20 3.71 -3.57
C SER A 12 11.28 4.08 -2.39
N ARG A 13 11.75 4.90 -1.44
CA ARG A 13 10.99 5.38 -0.26
C ARG A 13 11.40 6.83 0.03
N TYR A 14 10.73 7.52 0.96
CA TYR A 14 11.40 8.63 1.66
C TYR A 14 12.74 8.09 2.12
N CYS A 15 13.83 8.59 1.53
CA CYS A 15 15.11 7.97 1.73
C CYS A 15 16.14 8.99 2.12
N TRP A 16 16.95 8.51 3.04
CA TRP A 16 18.18 9.12 3.45
C TRP A 16 19.10 9.50 2.27
N GLY A 17 19.05 8.76 1.16
CA GLY A 17 19.82 9.01 -0.07
C GLY A 17 19.45 10.31 -0.81
N ASP A 18 18.20 10.80 -0.69
CA ASP A 18 17.83 12.12 -1.22
C ASP A 18 18.47 13.23 -0.37
N ASN A 19 18.56 13.03 0.95
CA ASN A 19 19.21 13.99 1.84
C ASN A 19 20.74 13.99 1.70
N GLU A 20 21.36 12.84 1.47
CA GLU A 20 22.81 12.70 1.25
C GLU A 20 23.24 13.27 -0.11
N ALA A 21 22.45 13.03 -1.17
CA ALA A 21 22.67 13.65 -2.47
C ALA A 21 22.43 15.17 -2.40
N SER A 22 21.49 15.62 -1.58
CA SER A 22 21.30 17.03 -1.23
C SER A 22 22.48 17.62 -0.46
N ALA A 23 23.13 16.84 0.41
CA ALA A 23 24.32 17.26 1.15
C ALA A 23 25.59 17.29 0.27
N GLN A 24 25.72 16.38 -0.69
CA GLN A 24 26.82 16.36 -1.65
C GLN A 24 26.74 17.52 -2.66
N ILE A 25 25.52 17.88 -3.11
CA ILE A 25 25.30 19.14 -3.85
C ILE A 25 25.70 20.35 -3.00
N SER A 26 25.38 20.36 -1.70
CA SER A 26 25.57 21.54 -0.84
C SER A 26 27.04 21.90 -0.58
N VAL A 27 27.96 20.95 -0.77
CA VAL A 27 29.41 21.18 -0.73
C VAL A 27 30.03 21.38 -2.12
N GLY A 28 29.21 21.63 -3.16
CA GLY A 28 29.66 21.88 -4.54
C GLY A 28 29.92 20.62 -5.36
N GLY A 29 29.46 19.45 -4.89
CA GLY A 29 29.44 18.24 -5.69
C GLY A 29 28.42 18.34 -6.82
N GLN A 30 28.82 18.02 -8.05
CA GLN A 30 27.89 18.00 -9.18
C GLN A 30 26.99 16.76 -9.05
N VAL A 31 25.67 16.96 -8.92
CA VAL A 31 24.69 15.89 -9.12
C VAL A 31 23.87 16.22 -10.35
N GLY A 32 24.09 15.46 -11.41
CA GLY A 32 23.77 15.86 -12.78
C GLY A 32 22.31 15.68 -13.15
N LYS A 33 21.57 14.74 -12.51
CA LYS A 33 20.14 14.44 -12.72
C LYS A 33 19.65 13.43 -11.66
N TYR A 34 18.45 13.68 -11.13
CA TYR A 34 17.72 12.73 -10.30
C TYR A 34 16.55 12.13 -11.08
N VAL A 35 16.31 10.83 -10.91
CA VAL A 35 15.10 10.18 -11.41
C VAL A 35 14.56 9.29 -10.30
N VAL A 36 13.31 9.53 -9.93
CA VAL A 36 12.59 8.68 -8.99
C VAL A 36 11.76 7.71 -9.81
N GLU A 37 12.08 6.42 -9.67
CA GLU A 37 11.33 5.34 -10.29
C GLU A 37 10.44 4.68 -9.24
N VAL A 38 9.13 4.65 -9.50
CA VAL A 38 8.14 4.04 -8.62
C VAL A 38 7.41 2.96 -9.40
N GLU A 39 7.60 1.72 -8.99
CA GLU A 39 6.84 0.59 -9.51
C GLU A 39 5.60 0.35 -8.63
N VAL A 40 4.42 0.41 -9.25
CA VAL A 40 3.14 0.17 -8.58
C VAL A 40 2.61 -1.19 -9.00
N PHE A 41 2.56 -2.11 -8.05
CA PHE A 41 1.98 -3.44 -8.25
C PHE A 41 0.52 -3.48 -7.80
N PRO A 42 -0.31 -4.36 -8.38
CA PRO A 42 -1.64 -4.63 -7.85
C PRO A 42 -1.58 -5.06 -6.39
N TRP A 43 -2.61 -4.69 -5.62
CA TRP A 43 -2.73 -5.11 -4.23
C TRP A 43 -2.75 -6.64 -4.11
N SER A 44 -1.99 -7.16 -3.15
CA SER A 44 -1.97 -8.59 -2.81
C SER A 44 -2.03 -8.75 -1.30
N SER A 45 -3.14 -9.31 -0.79
CA SER A 45 -3.30 -9.59 0.64
C SER A 45 -2.38 -10.71 1.14
N SER A 46 -1.87 -11.55 0.23
CA SER A 46 -0.87 -12.57 0.54
C SER A 46 0.55 -12.03 0.66
N ASP A 47 0.82 -10.79 0.23
CA ASP A 47 2.14 -10.18 0.38
C ASP A 47 2.43 -9.94 1.87
N PRO A 48 3.53 -10.47 2.44
CA PRO A 48 3.85 -10.27 3.85
C PRO A 48 3.95 -8.80 4.27
N ARG A 49 4.32 -7.89 3.36
CA ARG A 49 4.42 -6.43 3.61
C ARG A 49 3.04 -5.80 3.85
N ASN A 50 1.99 -6.45 3.35
CA ASN A 50 0.62 -5.97 3.41
C ASN A 50 -0.14 -6.47 4.65
N LYS A 51 0.46 -7.37 5.43
CA LYS A 51 -0.13 -7.95 6.64
C LYS A 51 -0.70 -6.90 7.62
N PRO A 52 -0.04 -5.75 7.90
CA PRO A 52 -0.59 -4.75 8.80
C PRO A 52 -1.87 -4.05 8.27
N PHE A 53 -2.09 -4.08 6.95
CA PHE A 53 -3.22 -3.41 6.32
C PHE A 53 -4.34 -4.39 5.91
N ASN A 54 -4.16 -5.68 6.14
CA ASN A 54 -5.21 -6.68 5.99
C ASN A 54 -6.20 -6.55 7.16
N THR A 55 -7.19 -5.67 6.99
CA THR A 55 -8.25 -5.45 7.99
C THR A 55 -9.31 -6.54 7.99
N THR A 56 -9.38 -7.37 6.94
CA THR A 56 -10.33 -8.49 6.83
C THR A 56 -9.62 -9.77 6.38
N LYS A 57 -10.20 -10.92 6.73
CA LYS A 57 -9.74 -12.25 6.29
C LYS A 57 -10.09 -12.53 4.83
N MET A 58 -10.95 -11.71 4.21
CA MET A 58 -11.30 -11.82 2.79
C MET A 58 -10.19 -11.31 1.86
N GLY A 59 -9.15 -10.68 2.40
CA GLY A 59 -8.02 -10.20 1.62
C GLY A 59 -8.38 -9.06 0.68
N ILE A 60 -9.39 -8.26 1.05
CA ILE A 60 -9.78 -7.05 0.32
C ILE A 60 -8.68 -5.98 0.41
N HIS A 61 -8.84 -4.93 -0.40
CA HIS A 61 -7.97 -3.75 -0.31
C HIS A 61 -8.10 -3.08 1.06
N PRO A 62 -7.03 -2.43 1.55
CA PRO A 62 -7.01 -1.85 2.88
C PRO A 62 -8.06 -0.75 3.02
N MET A 63 -8.71 -0.75 4.19
CA MET A 63 -9.67 0.27 4.59
C MET A 63 -8.99 1.31 5.46
N PHE A 64 -9.40 2.56 5.29
CA PHE A 64 -8.92 3.69 6.08
C PHE A 64 -10.09 4.54 6.51
N GLU A 65 -9.92 5.23 7.62
CA GLU A 65 -10.86 6.19 8.18
C GLU A 65 -10.23 7.59 8.12
N ASN A 66 -11.00 8.60 7.74
CA ASN A 66 -10.57 10.00 7.84
C ASN A 66 -10.99 10.61 9.18
N GLU A 67 -10.62 11.87 9.41
CA GLU A 67 -10.94 12.62 10.62
C GLU A 67 -12.45 12.84 10.84
N GLU A 68 -13.27 12.66 9.81
CA GLU A 68 -14.74 12.79 9.85
C GLU A 68 -15.44 11.43 10.10
N GLY A 69 -14.67 10.36 10.35
CA GLY A 69 -15.21 9.01 10.55
C GLY A 69 -15.69 8.32 9.28
N ILE A 70 -15.32 8.83 8.10
CA ILE A 70 -15.69 8.24 6.81
C ILE A 70 -14.69 7.14 6.46
N CYS A 71 -15.21 5.91 6.35
CA CYS A 71 -14.45 4.76 5.88
C CYS A 71 -14.33 4.75 4.34
N PHE A 72 -13.14 4.44 3.85
CA PHE A 72 -12.90 4.26 2.41
C PHE A 72 -11.89 3.15 2.13
N ILE A 73 -12.09 2.46 1.01
CA ILE A 73 -11.14 1.53 0.43
C ILE A 73 -10.28 2.30 -0.58
N ARG A 74 -8.95 2.25 -0.40
CA ARG A 74 -8.01 2.79 -1.41
C ARG A 74 -7.74 1.75 -2.48
N ARG A 75 -8.00 2.12 -3.75
CA ARG A 75 -7.64 1.35 -4.93
C ARG A 75 -6.56 2.09 -5.71
N GLN A 76 -5.99 1.44 -6.73
CA GLN A 76 -5.06 2.10 -7.65
C GLN A 76 -5.79 3.25 -8.37
N GLY A 77 -5.42 4.49 -8.05
CA GLY A 77 -5.96 5.70 -8.69
C GLY A 77 -7.40 6.09 -8.30
N SER A 78 -8.00 5.48 -7.28
CA SER A 78 -9.34 5.85 -6.80
C SER A 78 -9.57 5.48 -5.34
N ASN A 79 -10.50 6.19 -4.69
CA ASN A 79 -11.01 5.87 -3.36
C ASN A 79 -12.49 5.54 -3.45
N ILE A 80 -12.90 4.46 -2.80
CA ILE A 80 -14.31 4.10 -2.68
C ILE A 80 -14.74 4.35 -1.26
N ARG A 81 -15.67 5.29 -1.08
CA ARG A 81 -16.34 5.49 0.20
C ARG A 81 -17.16 4.24 0.53
N CYS A 82 -16.93 3.67 1.70
CA CYS A 82 -17.77 2.60 2.23
C CYS A 82 -18.94 3.24 2.98
N THR A 83 -20.15 2.90 2.58
CA THR A 83 -21.33 3.16 3.39
C THR A 83 -21.40 2.16 4.54
N MET A 84 -22.20 2.45 5.55
CA MET A 84 -22.45 1.48 6.63
C MET A 84 -23.04 0.17 6.09
N GLN A 85 -23.85 0.23 5.03
CA GLN A 85 -24.41 -0.96 4.40
C GLN A 85 -23.30 -1.84 3.78
N ASP A 86 -22.31 -1.23 3.12
CA ASP A 86 -21.17 -1.96 2.56
C ASP A 86 -20.37 -2.67 3.66
N VAL A 87 -20.13 -1.99 4.80
CA VAL A 87 -19.43 -2.57 5.95
C VAL A 87 -20.20 -3.76 6.52
N ILE A 88 -21.51 -3.63 6.67
CA ILE A 88 -22.39 -4.70 7.15
C ILE A 88 -22.33 -5.89 6.21
N ASP A 89 -22.44 -5.68 4.90
CA ASP A 89 -22.50 -6.77 3.93
C ASP A 89 -21.14 -7.47 3.77
N MET A 90 -20.03 -6.73 3.82
CA MET A 90 -18.69 -7.32 3.89
C MET A 90 -18.51 -8.18 5.15
N THR A 91 -18.92 -7.67 6.32
CA THR A 91 -18.81 -8.41 7.58
C THR A 91 -19.66 -9.68 7.54
N ARG A 92 -20.88 -9.60 7.01
CA ARG A 92 -21.77 -10.77 6.82
C ARG A 92 -21.13 -11.82 5.92
N GLN A 93 -20.53 -11.40 4.81
CA GLN A 93 -19.84 -12.30 3.89
C GLN A 93 -18.63 -12.95 4.54
N GLU A 94 -17.83 -12.20 5.30
CA GLU A 94 -16.67 -12.71 6.01
C GLU A 94 -17.07 -13.75 7.07
N VAL A 95 -18.08 -13.45 7.89
CA VAL A 95 -18.64 -14.37 8.87
C VAL A 95 -19.18 -15.63 8.19
N LYS A 96 -19.96 -15.48 7.11
CA LYS A 96 -20.48 -16.61 6.35
C LYS A 96 -19.36 -17.48 5.79
N ALA A 97 -18.34 -16.88 5.18
CA ALA A 97 -17.18 -17.58 4.64
C ALA A 97 -16.43 -18.33 5.76
N TYR A 98 -16.22 -17.70 6.90
CA TYR A 98 -15.57 -18.30 8.06
C TYR A 98 -16.28 -19.57 8.55
N TYR A 99 -17.60 -19.50 8.73
CA TYR A 99 -18.39 -20.63 9.23
C TYR A 99 -18.70 -21.69 8.17
N SER A 100 -18.62 -21.36 6.88
CA SER A 100 -18.74 -22.33 5.79
C SER A 100 -17.54 -23.27 5.68
N LEU A 101 -16.38 -22.90 6.24
CA LEU A 101 -15.21 -23.76 6.26
C LEU A 101 -15.32 -24.83 7.36
N PRO A 102 -14.83 -26.05 7.12
CA PRO A 102 -14.68 -27.07 8.16
C PRO A 102 -13.87 -26.53 9.34
N PRO A 103 -14.15 -26.97 10.59
CA PRO A 103 -13.45 -26.49 11.79
C PRO A 103 -11.92 -26.55 11.66
N GLU A 104 -11.41 -27.62 11.05
CA GLU A 104 -9.98 -27.88 10.78
C GLU A 104 -9.29 -26.77 9.96
N MET A 105 -10.05 -26.07 9.10
CA MET A 105 -9.53 -25.08 8.15
C MET A 105 -9.73 -23.64 8.61
N ARG A 106 -10.36 -23.43 9.77
CA ARG A 106 -10.64 -22.09 10.31
C ARG A 106 -9.39 -21.51 10.96
N LYS A 107 -8.90 -20.38 10.43
CA LYS A 107 -7.84 -19.61 11.11
C LYS A 107 -8.40 -18.98 12.39
N PRO A 108 -7.64 -18.92 13.51
CA PRO A 108 -8.10 -18.26 14.74
C PRO A 108 -8.58 -16.83 14.46
N LEU A 109 -9.67 -16.43 15.12
CA LEU A 109 -10.22 -15.06 15.07
C LEU A 109 -9.25 -14.08 15.72
#